data_AF-A0A6G2VCF2-F1
#
_entry.id   AF-A0A6G2VCF2-F1
#
_cell.length_a   1.000
_cell.length_b   1.000
_cell.length_c   1.000
_cell.angle_alpha   90.00
_cell.angle_beta   90.00
_cell.angle_gamma   90.00
#
_symmetry.space_group_name_H-M   'P 1'
#
loop_
_entity.id
_entity.type
_entity.pdbx_description
1 polymer ?
#
loop_
_entity_poly.entity_id
_entity_poly.type
_entity_poly.pdbx_seq_one_letter_code
_entity_poly.pdbx_strand_id
1 'polypeptide(L)'
;YDPQVIRWRLAGADRPRQLRSLTVLRSAIEPVAASLAARHATPEQCAELTERALGMVATSRGQQLEGYLAHDIAFHRIVLNASGNEMFARLGDVVAEVLAGRTHHQVMFEDPDPAAVTLHVRLAEAVRAGDADEAERLTKEIAVGALHELDVLAP
;
A
#
# COMPACT_ATOMS: atom_id res chain seq x y z
N TYR A 1 -14.25 -2.66 -9.47
CA TYR A 1 -15.19 -2.08 -8.49
C TYR A 1 -15.08 -0.58 -8.58
N ASP A 2 -16.20 0.14 -8.53
CA ASP A 2 -16.20 1.61 -8.60
C ASP A 2 -15.68 2.22 -7.28
N PRO A 3 -14.68 3.13 -7.30
CA PRO A 3 -14.15 3.78 -6.10
C PRO A 3 -15.20 4.53 -5.27
N GLN A 4 -16.19 5.15 -5.91
CA GLN A 4 -17.27 5.87 -5.19
C GLN A 4 -18.14 4.89 -4.40
N VAL A 5 -18.43 3.71 -4.96
CA VAL A 5 -19.17 2.66 -4.25
C VAL A 5 -18.37 2.12 -3.07
N ILE A 6 -17.04 1.97 -3.23
CA ILE A 6 -16.16 1.59 -2.12
C ILE A 6 -16.23 2.65 -1.02
N ARG A 7 -16.00 3.92 -1.35
CA ARG A 7 -16.05 5.04 -0.41
C ARG A 7 -17.38 5.11 0.34
N TRP A 8 -18.49 4.96 -0.38
CA TRP A 8 -19.82 4.95 0.21
C TRP A 8 -20.00 3.82 1.22
N ARG A 9 -19.55 2.60 0.89
CA ARG A 9 -19.61 1.46 1.82
C ARG A 9 -18.69 1.63 3.02
N LEU A 10 -17.51 2.24 2.83
CA LEU A 10 -16.61 2.60 3.92
C LEU A 10 -17.21 3.70 4.83
N ALA A 11 -18.06 4.58 4.32
CA ALA A 11 -18.76 5.57 5.15
C ALA A 11 -19.89 4.96 6.02
N GLY A 12 -20.38 3.76 5.69
CA GLY A 12 -21.53 3.12 6.33
C GLY A 12 -21.20 2.00 7.33
N ALA A 13 -22.23 1.29 7.76
CA ALA A 13 -22.13 0.17 8.71
C ALA A 13 -21.38 -1.06 8.17
N ASP A 14 -21.24 -1.16 6.85
CA ASP A 14 -20.55 -2.28 6.17
C ASP A 14 -19.02 -2.11 6.12
N ARG A 15 -18.50 -1.02 6.71
CA ARG A 15 -17.08 -0.65 6.70
C ARG A 15 -16.12 -1.78 7.09
N PRO A 16 -16.27 -2.48 8.24
CA PRO A 16 -15.28 -3.48 8.66
C PRO A 16 -15.17 -4.63 7.64
N ARG A 17 -16.32 -5.11 7.15
CA ARG A 17 -16.37 -6.17 6.13
C ARG A 17 -15.75 -5.72 4.81
N GLN A 18 -16.00 -4.47 4.41
CA GLN A 18 -15.43 -3.91 3.18
C GLN A 18 -13.92 -3.72 3.29
N LEU A 19 -13.41 -3.17 4.40
CA LEU A 19 -11.97 -3.07 4.67
C LEU A 19 -11.31 -4.45 4.63
N ARG A 20 -11.88 -5.44 5.32
CA ARG A 20 -11.34 -6.82 5.32
C ARG A 20 -11.26 -7.41 3.92
N SER A 21 -12.35 -7.32 3.15
CA SER A 21 -12.40 -7.85 1.78
C SER A 21 -11.34 -7.21 0.88
N LEU A 22 -11.14 -5.91 1.02
CA LEU A 22 -10.17 -5.19 0.21
C LEU A 22 -8.73 -5.40 0.67
N THR A 23 -8.46 -5.52 1.98
CA THR A 23 -7.12 -5.87 2.49
C THR A 23 -6.71 -7.28 2.07
N VAL A 24 -7.66 -8.23 2.00
CA VAL A 24 -7.41 -9.56 1.44
C VAL A 24 -7.07 -9.49 -0.04
N LEU A 25 -7.78 -8.66 -0.83
CA LEU A 25 -7.44 -8.42 -2.24
C LEU A 25 -6.01 -7.90 -2.39
N ARG A 26 -5.62 -6.90 -1.58
CA ARG A 26 -4.25 -6.36 -1.59
C ARG A 26 -3.21 -7.43 -1.29
N SER A 27 -3.47 -8.26 -0.29
CA SER A 27 -2.59 -9.37 0.10
C SER A 27 -2.40 -10.42 -0.99
N ALA A 28 -3.37 -10.57 -1.89
CA ALA A 28 -3.29 -11.51 -3.01
C ALA A 28 -2.57 -10.92 -4.23
N ILE A 29 -2.74 -9.61 -4.49
CA ILE A 29 -2.30 -8.98 -5.74
C ILE A 29 -0.98 -8.23 -5.61
N GLU A 30 -0.83 -7.41 -4.57
CA GLU A 30 0.33 -6.50 -4.46
C GLU A 30 1.68 -7.25 -4.40
N PRO A 31 1.82 -8.42 -3.75
CA PRO A 31 3.08 -9.16 -3.78
C PRO A 31 3.50 -9.61 -5.18
N VAL A 32 2.55 -10.11 -5.97
CA VAL A 32 2.82 -10.52 -7.36
C VAL A 32 3.16 -9.29 -8.20
N ALA A 33 2.44 -8.18 -8.00
CA ALA A 33 2.73 -6.92 -8.66
C ALA A 33 4.14 -6.39 -8.33
N ALA A 34 4.60 -6.53 -7.08
CA ALA A 34 5.93 -6.13 -6.64
C ALA A 34 7.05 -6.96 -7.27
N SER A 35 6.88 -8.29 -7.34
CA SER A 35 7.83 -9.17 -8.06
C SER A 35 7.92 -8.82 -9.55
N LEU A 36 6.79 -8.53 -10.18
CA LEU A 36 6.77 -8.06 -11.57
C LEU A 36 7.39 -6.66 -11.70
N ALA A 37 7.13 -5.75 -10.76
CA ALA A 37 7.72 -4.41 -10.75
C ALA A 37 9.24 -4.48 -10.67
N ALA A 38 9.81 -5.36 -9.85
CA ALA A 38 11.26 -5.58 -9.82
C ALA A 38 11.84 -5.99 -11.19
N ARG A 39 11.06 -6.68 -12.03
CA ARG A 39 11.50 -7.12 -13.37
C ARG A 39 11.28 -6.08 -14.46
N HIS A 40 10.33 -5.16 -14.27
CA HIS A 40 9.80 -4.32 -15.35
C HIS A 40 9.91 -2.81 -15.09
N ALA A 41 10.15 -2.38 -13.85
CA ALA A 41 10.20 -0.96 -13.49
C ALA A 41 11.27 -0.22 -14.29
N THR A 42 10.90 0.96 -14.80
CA THR A 42 11.86 1.86 -15.44
C THR A 42 12.73 2.56 -14.39
N PRO A 43 13.89 3.11 -14.78
CA PRO A 43 14.71 3.92 -13.87
C PRO A 43 13.93 5.08 -13.21
N GLU A 44 13.02 5.70 -13.95
CA GLU A 44 12.15 6.77 -13.44
C GLU A 44 11.18 6.24 -12.38
N GLN A 45 10.54 5.10 -12.62
CA GLN A 45 9.65 4.47 -11.63
C GLN A 45 10.40 4.04 -10.37
N CYS A 46 11.63 3.53 -10.50
CA CYS A 46 12.50 3.22 -9.36
C CYS A 46 12.86 4.48 -8.54
N ALA A 47 13.12 5.60 -9.22
CA ALA A 47 13.38 6.88 -8.57
C ALA A 47 12.14 7.39 -7.83
N GLU A 48 10.97 7.32 -8.46
CA GLU A 48 9.69 7.70 -7.84
C GLU A 48 9.35 6.82 -6.63
N LEU A 49 9.55 5.49 -6.70
CA LEU A 49 9.37 4.59 -5.55
C LEU A 49 10.27 5.00 -4.38
N THR A 50 11.53 5.31 -4.67
CA THR A 50 12.49 5.76 -3.66
C THR A 50 12.03 7.09 -3.04
N GLU A 51 11.59 8.05 -3.86
CA GLU A 51 11.06 9.33 -3.38
C GLU A 51 9.84 9.14 -2.48
N ARG A 52 8.88 8.29 -2.87
CA ARG A 52 7.69 8.02 -2.05
C ARG A 52 8.02 7.30 -0.76
N ALA A 53 8.96 6.36 -0.77
CA ALA A 53 9.44 5.71 0.45
C ALA A 53 10.09 6.70 1.42
N LEU A 54 10.93 7.61 0.93
CA LEU A 54 11.54 8.66 1.75
C LEU A 54 10.51 9.68 2.25
N GLY A 55 9.50 9.99 1.44
CA GLY A 55 8.37 10.82 1.86
C GLY A 55 7.57 10.19 3.00
N MET A 56 7.31 8.88 2.94
CA MET A 56 6.71 8.13 4.05
C MET A 56 7.58 8.22 5.31
N VAL A 57 8.90 8.06 5.20
CA VAL A 57 9.81 8.25 6.34
C VAL A 57 9.69 9.65 6.93
N ALA A 58 9.74 10.68 6.09
CA ALA A 58 9.70 12.09 6.51
C ALA A 58 8.40 12.48 7.23
N THR A 59 7.29 11.80 6.88
CA THR A 59 5.94 12.08 7.40
C THR A 59 5.44 11.03 8.39
N SER A 60 6.26 10.03 8.73
CA SER A 60 5.91 8.92 9.63
C SER A 60 5.80 9.30 11.12
N ARG A 61 6.05 10.56 11.48
CA ARG A 61 6.06 11.02 12.87
C ARG A 61 5.45 12.40 13.01
N GLY A 62 4.98 12.68 14.22
CA GLY A 62 4.47 14.00 14.57
C GLY A 62 3.09 14.26 13.98
N GLN A 63 2.26 13.20 13.87
CA GLN A 63 0.86 13.29 13.48
C GLN A 63 0.66 13.84 12.05
N GLN A 64 1.58 13.52 11.13
CA GLN A 64 1.53 13.93 9.72
C GLN A 64 0.86 12.88 8.82
N LEU A 65 -0.19 12.24 9.32
CA LEU A 65 -0.77 11.04 8.72
C LEU A 65 -1.32 11.26 7.30
N GLU A 66 -1.83 12.46 6.98
CA GLU A 66 -2.25 12.82 5.62
C GLU A 66 -1.07 12.88 4.64
N GLY A 67 0.07 13.41 5.08
CA GLY A 67 1.30 13.43 4.29
C GLY A 67 1.81 12.01 4.05
N TYR A 68 1.80 11.19 5.09
CA TYR A 68 2.14 9.77 5.00
C TYR A 68 1.24 9.04 4.01
N LEU A 69 -0.08 9.19 4.16
CA LEU A 69 -1.10 8.55 3.31
C LEU A 69 -0.91 8.91 1.83
N ALA A 70 -0.61 10.17 1.52
CA ALA A 70 -0.37 10.60 0.14
C ALA A 70 0.84 9.87 -0.48
N HIS A 71 1.92 9.70 0.28
CA HIS A 71 3.09 8.95 -0.17
C HIS A 71 2.81 7.45 -0.29
N ASP A 72 2.10 6.87 0.66
CA ASP A 72 1.72 5.46 0.71
C ASP A 72 0.85 5.07 -0.50
N ILE A 73 -0.22 5.84 -0.78
CA ILE A 73 -1.07 5.65 -1.96
C ILE A 73 -0.25 5.74 -3.26
N ALA A 74 0.61 6.76 -3.37
CA ALA A 74 1.43 6.93 -4.57
C ALA A 74 2.40 5.76 -4.75
N PHE A 75 3.03 5.29 -3.67
CA PHE A 75 3.95 4.16 -3.67
C PHE A 75 3.26 2.90 -4.21
N HIS A 76 2.13 2.52 -3.64
CA HIS A 76 1.38 1.33 -4.08
C HIS A 76 0.89 1.43 -5.52
N ARG A 77 0.47 2.63 -5.98
CA ARG A 77 0.12 2.86 -7.38
C ARG A 77 1.31 2.66 -8.31
N ILE A 78 2.50 3.14 -7.95
CA ILE A 78 3.70 2.94 -8.77
C ILE A 78 4.04 1.45 -8.85
N VAL A 79 3.99 0.70 -7.75
CA VAL A 79 4.21 -0.77 -7.77
C VAL A 79 3.25 -1.47 -8.73
N LEU A 80 1.95 -1.16 -8.64
CA LEU A 80 0.94 -1.75 -9.53
C LEU A 80 1.17 -1.40 -11.00
N ASN A 81 1.52 -0.15 -11.31
CA ASN A 81 1.80 0.30 -12.67
C ASN A 81 3.11 -0.30 -13.22
N ALA A 82 4.16 -0.34 -12.41
CA ALA A 82 5.47 -0.87 -12.75
C ALA A 82 5.44 -2.40 -12.96
N SER A 83 4.41 -3.10 -12.48
CA SER A 83 4.22 -4.53 -12.74
C SER A 83 4.09 -4.89 -14.24
N GLY A 84 3.81 -3.92 -15.10
CA GLY A 84 3.56 -4.15 -16.53
C GLY A 84 2.24 -4.85 -16.83
N ASN A 85 1.43 -5.15 -15.82
CA ASN A 85 0.11 -5.76 -15.97
C ASN A 85 -0.99 -4.69 -15.93
N GLU A 86 -1.69 -4.50 -17.05
CA GLU A 86 -2.74 -3.48 -17.15
C GLU A 86 -3.89 -3.69 -16.17
N MET A 87 -4.21 -4.94 -15.80
CA MET A 87 -5.29 -5.23 -14.87
C MET A 87 -4.88 -4.88 -13.43
N PHE A 88 -3.61 -5.08 -13.06
CA PHE A 88 -3.09 -4.66 -11.76
C PHE A 88 -3.04 -3.13 -11.65
N ALA A 89 -2.58 -2.45 -12.71
CA ALA A 89 -2.57 -1.00 -12.78
C ALA A 89 -3.96 -0.38 -12.51
N ARG A 90 -5.04 -1.00 -13.03
CA ARG A 90 -6.44 -0.56 -12.82
C ARG A 90 -6.92 -0.68 -11.37
N LEU A 91 -6.22 -1.41 -10.51
CA LEU A 91 -6.56 -1.52 -9.09
C LEU A 91 -6.03 -0.36 -8.24
N GLY A 92 -5.24 0.56 -8.81
CA GLY A 92 -4.66 1.68 -8.07
C GLY A 92 -5.66 2.54 -7.30
N ASP A 93 -6.84 2.81 -7.88
CA ASP A 93 -7.90 3.57 -7.19
C ASP A 93 -8.60 2.75 -6.11
N VAL A 94 -8.73 1.44 -6.30
CA VAL A 94 -9.27 0.54 -5.28
C VAL A 94 -8.33 0.53 -4.07
N VAL A 95 -7.03 0.39 -4.27
CA VAL A 95 -6.03 0.42 -3.19
C VAL A 95 -6.02 1.78 -2.48
N ALA A 96 -6.14 2.88 -3.23
CA ALA A 96 -6.22 4.21 -2.64
C ALA A 96 -7.39 4.35 -1.66
N GLU A 97 -8.59 3.87 -2.01
CA GLU A 97 -9.75 3.91 -1.11
C GLU A 97 -9.56 3.02 0.13
N VAL A 98 -8.82 1.90 0.03
CA VAL A 98 -8.51 1.06 1.20
C VAL A 98 -7.61 1.80 2.17
N LEU A 99 -6.51 2.37 1.66
CA LEU A 99 -5.54 3.07 2.48
C LEU A 99 -6.18 4.29 3.15
N ALA A 100 -6.89 5.12 2.37
CA ALA A 100 -7.63 6.26 2.90
C ALA A 100 -8.70 5.83 3.92
N GLY A 101 -9.43 4.75 3.64
CA GLY A 101 -10.42 4.19 4.56
C GLY A 101 -9.82 3.75 5.90
N ARG A 102 -8.64 3.14 5.89
CA ARG A 102 -7.93 2.74 7.12
C ARG A 102 -7.51 3.97 7.93
N THR A 103 -6.90 4.95 7.26
CA THR A 103 -6.43 6.20 7.88
C THR A 103 -7.57 7.03 8.46
N HIS A 104 -8.57 7.40 7.66
CA HIS A 104 -9.62 8.33 8.09
C HIS A 104 -10.64 7.71 9.05
N HIS A 105 -10.72 6.38 9.12
CA HIS A 105 -11.60 5.69 10.07
C HIS A 105 -10.85 5.12 11.29
N GLN A 106 -9.65 5.64 11.58
CA GLN A 106 -8.87 5.32 12.78
C GLN A 106 -8.54 3.81 12.90
N VAL A 107 -8.45 3.13 11.76
CA VAL A 107 -7.93 1.75 11.65
C VAL A 107 -6.43 1.80 11.33
N MET A 108 -5.75 2.71 12.02
CA MET A 108 -4.31 2.96 12.03
C MET A 108 -3.99 3.75 13.31
N PHE A 109 -2.82 3.53 13.89
CA PHE A 109 -2.34 4.34 15.03
C PHE A 109 -2.00 5.77 14.60
N GLU A 110 -1.85 6.70 15.56
CA GLU A 110 -1.60 8.13 15.27
C GLU A 110 -0.34 8.36 14.40
N ASP A 111 0.68 7.53 14.61
CA ASP A 111 1.85 7.42 13.76
C ASP A 111 1.93 5.96 13.24
N PRO A 112 2.34 5.74 11.98
CA PRO A 112 2.51 4.39 11.42
C PRO A 112 3.63 3.62 12.15
N ASP A 113 3.52 2.28 12.18
CA ASP A 113 4.57 1.42 12.73
C ASP A 113 5.91 1.67 12.00
N PRO A 114 6.99 2.07 12.70
CA PRO A 114 8.31 2.23 12.09
C PRO A 114 8.81 0.99 11.33
N ALA A 115 8.40 -0.21 11.75
CA ALA A 115 8.70 -1.43 11.02
C ALA A 115 8.02 -1.45 9.64
N ALA A 116 6.74 -1.06 9.56
CA ALA A 116 6.02 -0.95 8.30
C ALA A 116 6.67 0.09 7.37
N VAL A 117 7.09 1.24 7.90
CA VAL A 117 7.80 2.25 7.11
C VAL A 117 9.12 1.71 6.54
N THR A 118 9.87 0.95 7.36
CA THR A 118 11.12 0.32 6.96
C THR A 118 10.91 -0.70 5.84
N LEU A 119 9.81 -1.45 5.86
CA LEU A 119 9.48 -2.41 4.79
C LEU A 119 9.27 -1.72 3.44
N HIS A 120 8.65 -0.53 3.40
CA HIS A 120 8.47 0.22 2.15
C HIS A 120 9.80 0.70 1.57
N VAL A 121 10.74 1.15 2.41
CA VAL A 121 12.08 1.54 1.98
C VAL A 121 12.81 0.33 1.37
N ARG A 122 12.80 -0.81 2.06
CA ARG A 122 13.42 -2.05 1.56
C ARG A 122 12.79 -2.53 0.27
N LEU A 123 11.47 -2.36 0.11
CA LEU A 123 10.76 -2.74 -1.10
C LEU A 123 11.19 -1.86 -2.30
N ALA A 124 11.34 -0.55 -2.11
CA ALA A 124 11.89 0.33 -3.15
C ALA A 124 13.29 -0.11 -3.58
N GLU A 125 14.13 -0.50 -2.62
CA GLU A 125 15.47 -1.01 -2.88
C GLU A 125 15.46 -2.33 -3.64
N ALA A 126 14.61 -3.29 -3.24
CA ALA A 126 14.46 -4.58 -3.91
C ALA A 126 14.00 -4.41 -5.36
N VAL A 127 13.01 -3.55 -5.61
CA VAL A 127 12.55 -3.23 -6.97
C VAL A 127 13.68 -2.61 -7.80
N ARG A 128 14.42 -1.64 -7.24
CA ARG A 128 15.57 -1.02 -7.91
C ARG A 128 16.69 -2.01 -8.21
N ALA A 129 16.92 -2.99 -7.34
CA ALA A 129 17.92 -4.03 -7.51
C ALA A 129 17.49 -5.15 -8.48
N GLY A 130 16.21 -5.17 -8.87
CA GLY A 130 15.64 -6.25 -9.69
C GLY A 130 15.40 -7.55 -8.93
N ASP A 131 15.36 -7.51 -7.60
CA ASP A 131 15.14 -8.67 -6.75
C ASP A 131 13.66 -8.96 -6.57
N ALA A 132 13.13 -9.76 -7.49
CA ALA A 132 11.71 -10.10 -7.55
C ALA A 132 11.23 -10.91 -6.33
N ASP A 133 12.06 -11.82 -5.82
CA ASP A 133 11.69 -12.69 -4.70
C ASP A 133 11.64 -11.90 -3.39
N GLU A 134 12.61 -11.01 -3.17
CA GLU A 134 12.62 -10.12 -2.01
C GLU A 134 11.48 -9.08 -2.08
N ALA A 135 11.20 -8.53 -3.27
CA ALA A 135 10.09 -7.59 -3.45
C ALA A 135 8.73 -8.24 -3.09
N GLU A 136 8.47 -9.47 -3.56
CA GLU A 136 7.26 -10.21 -3.20
C GLU A 136 7.18 -10.50 -1.70
N ARG A 137 8.29 -10.95 -1.10
CA ARG A 137 8.35 -11.27 0.33
C ARG A 137 8.06 -10.04 1.20
N LEU A 138 8.67 -8.89 0.89
CA LEU A 138 8.46 -7.64 1.62
C LEU A 138 7.02 -7.13 1.50
N THR A 139 6.42 -7.19 0.31
CA THR A 139 5.03 -6.77 0.12
C THR A 139 4.05 -7.71 0.83
N LYS A 140 4.35 -9.02 0.94
CA LYS A 140 3.56 -9.93 1.80
C LYS A 140 3.58 -9.48 3.25
N GLU A 141 4.75 -9.09 3.77
CA GLU A 141 4.89 -8.61 5.15
C GLU A 141 4.11 -7.32 5.39
N ILE A 142 4.16 -6.37 4.45
CA ILE A 142 3.36 -5.12 4.50
C ILE A 142 1.86 -5.45 4.56
N ALA A 143 1.38 -6.33 3.67
CA ALA A 143 -0.04 -6.67 3.59
C ALA A 143 -0.54 -7.45 4.82
N VAL A 144 0.27 -8.38 5.34
CA VAL A 144 -0.04 -9.13 6.58
C VAL A 144 -0.07 -8.20 7.78
N GLY A 145 0.89 -7.27 7.90
CA GLY A 145 0.88 -6.25 8.95
C GLY A 145 -0.39 -5.42 8.91
N ALA A 146 -0.80 -4.98 7.71
CA ALA A 146 -2.03 -4.22 7.52
C ALA A 146 -3.31 -5.00 7.91
N LEU A 147 -3.34 -6.31 7.66
CA LEU A 147 -4.46 -7.18 8.06
C LEU A 147 -4.51 -7.38 9.57
N HIS A 148 -3.35 -7.54 10.23
CA HIS A 148 -3.27 -7.66 11.68
C HIS A 148 -3.75 -6.37 12.37
N GLU A 149 -3.32 -5.20 11.90
CA GLU A 149 -3.83 -3.91 12.41
C GLU A 149 -5.35 -3.81 12.28
N LEU A 150 -5.91 -4.27 11.15
CA LEU A 150 -7.35 -4.31 10.93
C LEU A 150 -8.06 -5.22 11.94
N ASP A 151 -7.52 -6.42 12.20
CA ASP A 151 -8.08 -7.36 13.17
C ASP A 151 -8.07 -6.81 14.61
N VAL A 152 -7.10 -5.96 14.95
CA VAL A 152 -6.99 -5.33 16.27
C VAL A 152 -7.91 -4.12 16.42
N LEU A 153 -7.97 -3.25 15.41
CA LEU A 153 -8.65 -1.95 15.49
C LEU A 153 -10.10 -1.99 15.00
N ALA A 154 -10.48 -2.99 14.22
CA ALA A 154 -11.85 -3.19 13.72
C ALA A 154 -12.19 -4.70 13.64
N PRO A 155 -12.34 -5.38 14.80
CA PRO A 155 -12.57 -6.82 14.88
C PRO A 155 -13.87 -7.29 14.21
#